data_AF-A0A3Q8VBF5-F1
#
_entry.id   AF-A0A3Q8VBF5-F1
#
_cell.length_a   1.000
_cell.length_b   1.000
_cell.length_c   1.000
_cell.angle_alpha   90.00
_cell.angle_beta   90.00
_cell.angle_gamma   90.00
#
_symmetry.space_group_name_H-M   'P 1'
#
loop_
_entity.id
_entity.type
_entity.pdbx_description
1 polymer ?
#
loop_
_entity_poly.entity_id
_entity_poly.type
_entity_poly.pdbx_seq_one_letter_code
_entity_poly.pdbx_strand_id
1 'polypeptide(L)'
;MRGARDVRTHLPGHRGDRGQVTVEFLGMTPTILVTLVVLWQLVLVGYTFTLAGNAADEAVRAATATAPGGRQGACQEAGLDKLSGAWAGGASVNCATAGGFVTADVKLNVPILFPGTVSFPFTVRGHAGAVEEEVD
;
A
#
# COMPACT_ATOMS: atom_id res chain seq x y z
N MET A 1 59.71 19.42 -59.79
CA MET A 1 58.70 20.33 -59.21
C MET A 1 57.37 19.60 -59.10
N ARG A 2 56.65 19.81 -57.97
CA ARG A 2 55.27 19.39 -57.64
C ARG A 2 55.11 17.88 -57.43
N GLY A 3 54.90 17.34 -56.23
CA GLY A 3 54.31 17.89 -55.01
C GLY A 3 53.11 17.01 -54.66
N ALA A 4 53.36 15.88 -53.99
CA ALA A 4 52.32 15.00 -53.48
C ALA A 4 51.44 15.78 -52.49
N ARG A 5 50.14 15.87 -52.78
CA ARG A 5 49.15 16.35 -51.82
C ARG A 5 48.44 15.14 -51.24
N ASP A 6 48.84 14.83 -50.02
CA ASP A 6 48.25 13.82 -49.16
C ASP A 6 46.79 14.22 -48.87
N VAL A 7 45.85 13.44 -49.40
CA VAL A 7 44.41 13.64 -49.14
C VAL A 7 44.12 13.04 -47.76
N ARG A 8 44.33 13.83 -46.72
CA ARG A 8 43.78 13.54 -45.39
C ARG A 8 42.31 13.92 -45.36
N THR A 9 41.44 13.04 -45.82
CA THR A 9 40.03 13.09 -45.46
C THR A 9 39.88 12.59 -44.02
N HIS A 10 39.69 13.54 -43.09
CA HIS A 10 39.21 13.26 -41.75
C HIS A 10 37.83 12.60 -41.88
N LEU A 11 37.72 11.28 -41.62
CA LEU A 11 36.43 10.66 -41.40
C LEU A 11 35.93 11.14 -40.03
N PRO A 12 34.84 11.92 -39.95
CA PRO A 12 34.28 12.31 -38.68
C PRO A 12 33.78 11.05 -37.99
N GLY A 13 34.29 10.78 -36.78
CA GLY A 13 33.87 9.65 -35.98
C GLY A 13 32.38 9.74 -35.65
N HIS A 14 31.58 8.87 -36.26
CA HIS A 14 30.19 8.64 -35.92
C HIS A 14 30.10 7.91 -34.56
N ARG A 15 30.45 8.61 -33.47
CA ARG A 15 30.38 8.15 -32.09
C ARG A 15 29.45 9.00 -31.20
N GLY A 16 28.87 10.08 -31.74
CA GLY A 16 28.00 11.00 -30.99
C GLY A 16 26.52 10.63 -30.95
N ASP A 17 25.95 10.15 -32.06
CA ASP A 17 24.48 10.08 -32.20
C ASP A 17 23.81 8.96 -31.40
N ARG A 18 24.50 7.84 -31.13
CA ARG A 18 23.91 6.72 -30.39
C ARG A 18 23.92 6.91 -28.87
N GLY A 19 24.83 7.74 -28.35
CA GLY A 19 24.98 7.98 -26.92
C GLY A 19 24.10 9.12 -26.40
N GLN A 20 23.85 10.13 -27.24
CA GLN A 20 23.04 11.29 -26.87
C GLN A 20 21.60 10.90 -26.48
N VAL A 21 20.99 10.02 -27.28
CA VAL A 21 19.63 9.52 -27.01
C VAL A 21 19.58 8.76 -25.68
N THR A 22 20.58 7.93 -25.37
CA THR A 22 20.63 7.18 -24.11
C THR A 22 20.80 8.10 -22.89
N VAL A 23 21.57 9.19 -23.01
CA VAL A 23 21.76 10.16 -21.92
C VAL A 23 20.48 10.96 -21.65
N GLU A 24 19.73 11.32 -22.69
CA GLU A 24 18.41 11.97 -22.55
C GLU A 24 17.39 11.06 -21.86
N PHE A 25 17.33 9.77 -22.24
CA PHE A 25 16.47 8.79 -21.57
C PHE A 25 16.86 8.54 -20.10
N LEU A 26 18.16 8.53 -19.80
CA LEU A 26 18.64 8.39 -18.43
C LEU A 26 18.24 9.59 -17.55
N GLY A 27 18.07 10.78 -18.15
CA GLY A 27 17.56 11.96 -17.44
C GLY A 27 16.10 11.84 -17.00
N MET A 28 15.23 11.20 -17.80
CA MET A 28 13.81 11.04 -17.48
C MET A 28 13.52 9.81 -16.59
N THR A 29 14.41 8.82 -16.63
CA THR A 29 14.24 7.55 -15.91
C THR A 29 14.01 7.73 -14.40
N PRO A 30 14.78 8.55 -13.65
CA PRO A 30 14.53 8.77 -12.23
C PRO A 30 13.13 9.32 -11.94
N THR A 31 12.66 10.27 -12.75
CA THR A 31 11.32 10.87 -12.61
C THR A 31 10.22 9.83 -12.83
N ILE A 32 10.38 8.97 -13.84
CA ILE A 32 9.45 7.87 -14.11
C ILE A 32 9.43 6.91 -12.92
N LEU A 33 10.59 6.52 -12.40
CA LEU A 33 10.68 5.62 -11.25
C LEU A 33 10.00 6.20 -10.00
N VAL A 34 10.28 7.46 -9.66
CA VAL A 34 9.62 8.13 -8.53
C VAL A 34 8.10 8.17 -8.73
N THR A 35 7.63 8.48 -9.94
CA THR A 35 6.20 8.51 -10.26
C THR A 35 5.57 7.13 -10.09
N LEU A 36 6.22 6.07 -10.57
CA LEU A 36 5.76 4.69 -10.41
C LEU A 36 5.69 4.29 -8.93
N VAL A 37 6.67 4.70 -8.12
CA VAL A 37 6.63 4.46 -6.67
C VAL A 37 5.47 5.19 -6.02
N VAL A 38 5.19 6.44 -6.38
CA VAL A 38 4.04 7.19 -5.84
C VAL A 38 2.72 6.54 -6.24
N LEU A 39 2.55 6.20 -7.52
CA LEU A 39 1.35 5.50 -8.00
C LEU A 39 1.17 4.17 -7.28
N TRP A 40 2.26 3.44 -7.07
CA TRP A 40 2.23 2.21 -6.30
C TRP A 40 1.82 2.44 -4.84
N GLN A 41 2.33 3.48 -4.18
CA GLN A 41 1.93 3.82 -2.82
C GLN A 41 0.43 4.13 -2.74
N LEU A 42 -0.13 4.85 -3.72
CA LEU A 42 -1.57 5.12 -3.78
C LEU A 42 -2.39 3.84 -3.88
N VAL A 43 -1.92 2.85 -4.66
CA VAL A 43 -2.56 1.53 -4.74
C VAL A 43 -2.54 0.83 -3.38
N LEU A 44 -1.42 0.84 -2.66
CA LEU A 44 -1.33 0.22 -1.32
C LEU A 44 -2.26 0.90 -0.30
N VAL A 45 -2.39 2.23 -0.36
CA VAL A 45 -3.34 2.98 0.48
C VAL A 45 -4.77 2.53 0.19
N GLY A 46 -5.18 2.53 -1.08
CA GLY A 46 -6.51 2.10 -1.50
C GLY A 46 -6.80 0.65 -1.09
N TYR A 47 -5.84 -0.25 -1.28
CA TYR A 47 -5.96 -1.64 -0.86
C TYR A 47 -6.14 -1.78 0.67
N THR A 48 -5.44 -0.95 1.45
CA THR A 48 -5.56 -0.95 2.92
C THR A 48 -6.96 -0.49 3.37
N PHE A 49 -7.61 0.46 2.66
CA PHE A 49 -9.00 0.83 2.92
C PHE A 49 -9.95 -0.35 2.72
N THR A 50 -9.81 -1.06 1.60
CA THR A 50 -10.61 -2.26 1.32
C THR A 50 -10.39 -3.33 2.39
N LEU A 51 -9.13 -3.55 2.80
CA LEU A 51 -8.78 -4.54 3.80
C LEU A 51 -9.35 -4.20 5.20
N ALA A 52 -9.25 -2.92 5.62
CA ALA A 52 -9.78 -2.45 6.89
C ALA A 52 -11.32 -2.57 6.96
N GLY A 53 -12.01 -2.29 5.85
CA GLY A 53 -13.46 -2.46 5.74
C GLY A 53 -13.87 -3.94 5.90
N ASN A 54 -13.26 -4.83 5.10
CA ASN A 54 -13.55 -6.27 5.18
C ASN A 54 -13.26 -6.85 6.58
N ALA A 55 -12.18 -6.39 7.21
CA ALA A 55 -11.84 -6.79 8.57
C ALA A 55 -12.86 -6.29 9.60
N ALA A 56 -13.37 -5.06 9.46
CA ALA A 56 -14.40 -4.51 10.34
C ALA A 56 -15.73 -5.28 10.20
N ASP A 57 -16.14 -5.59 8.97
CA ASP A 57 -17.35 -6.37 8.71
C ASP A 57 -17.29 -7.78 9.33
N GLU A 58 -16.15 -8.47 9.15
CA GLU A 58 -15.94 -9.79 9.75
C GLU A 58 -15.90 -9.72 11.29
N ALA A 59 -15.24 -8.70 11.85
CA ALA A 59 -15.17 -8.48 13.29
C ALA A 59 -16.56 -8.24 13.91
N VAL A 60 -17.39 -7.39 13.30
CA VAL A 60 -18.77 -7.16 13.76
C VAL A 60 -19.57 -8.45 13.69
N ARG A 61 -19.50 -9.17 12.57
CA ARG A 61 -20.25 -10.41 12.37
C ARG A 61 -19.91 -11.48 13.41
N ALA A 62 -18.63 -11.62 13.75
CA ALA A 62 -18.19 -12.54 14.79
C ALA A 62 -18.66 -12.09 16.18
N ALA A 63 -18.59 -10.79 16.47
CA ALA A 63 -19.07 -10.26 17.75
C ALA A 63 -20.59 -10.37 17.92
N THR A 64 -21.40 -10.14 16.88
CA THR A 64 -22.86 -10.30 16.97
C THR A 64 -23.26 -11.74 17.22
N ALA A 65 -22.56 -12.71 16.62
CA ALA A 65 -22.79 -14.14 16.85
C ALA A 65 -22.31 -14.64 18.24
N THR A 66 -21.63 -13.80 19.02
CA THR A 66 -21.05 -14.17 20.32
C THR A 66 -21.83 -13.55 21.48
N ALA A 67 -21.98 -14.31 22.56
CA ALA A 67 -22.59 -13.81 23.79
C ALA A 67 -21.82 -12.59 24.35
N PRO A 68 -22.49 -11.65 25.05
CA PRO A 68 -21.90 -10.37 25.48
C PRO A 68 -20.53 -10.48 26.17
N GLY A 69 -20.33 -11.51 27.00
CA GLY A 69 -19.07 -11.72 27.73
C GLY A 69 -17.86 -12.11 26.87
N GLY A 70 -18.06 -12.56 25.62
CA GLY A 70 -17.00 -13.04 24.73
C GLY A 70 -16.78 -12.18 23.48
N ARG A 71 -17.64 -11.18 23.22
CA ARG A 71 -17.68 -10.44 21.95
C ARG A 71 -16.35 -9.82 21.55
N GLN A 72 -15.67 -9.18 22.50
CA GLN A 72 -14.40 -8.51 22.22
C GLN A 72 -13.33 -9.49 21.73
N GLY A 73 -13.25 -10.68 22.33
CA GLY A 73 -12.30 -11.72 21.92
C GLY A 73 -12.60 -12.24 20.52
N ALA A 74 -13.85 -12.62 20.27
CA ALA A 74 -14.30 -13.10 18.95
C ALA A 74 -14.12 -12.06 17.85
N CYS A 75 -14.44 -10.79 18.14
CA CYS A 75 -14.22 -9.69 17.21
C CYS A 75 -12.74 -9.48 16.88
N GLN A 76 -11.88 -9.47 17.90
CA GLN A 76 -10.46 -9.21 17.69
C GLN A 76 -9.82 -10.35 16.89
N GLU A 77 -10.17 -11.60 17.20
CA GLU A 77 -9.72 -12.78 16.45
C GLU A 77 -10.16 -12.71 14.99
N ALA A 78 -11.46 -12.53 14.74
CA ALA A 78 -12.03 -12.49 13.39
C ALA A 78 -11.53 -11.31 12.54
N GLY A 79 -11.36 -10.13 13.15
CA GLY A 79 -10.84 -8.94 12.47
C GLY A 79 -9.36 -9.04 12.10
N LEU A 80 -8.59 -9.91 12.77
CA LEU A 80 -7.16 -10.12 12.49
C LEU A 80 -6.88 -11.37 11.64
N ASP A 81 -7.76 -12.36 11.66
CA ASP A 81 -7.59 -13.68 11.04
C ASP A 81 -7.14 -13.62 9.56
N LYS A 82 -7.76 -12.73 8.78
CA LYS A 82 -7.50 -12.62 7.34
C LYS A 82 -6.42 -11.59 6.97
N LEU A 83 -5.79 -10.96 7.95
CA LEU A 83 -4.71 -10.00 7.71
C LEU A 83 -3.39 -10.73 7.51
N SER A 84 -2.72 -10.46 6.40
CA SER A 84 -1.34 -10.92 6.24
C SER A 84 -0.40 -10.17 7.21
N GLY A 85 0.77 -10.76 7.49
CA GLY A 85 1.73 -10.21 8.45
C GLY A 85 2.14 -8.76 8.20
N ALA A 86 2.10 -8.29 6.94
CA ALA A 86 2.42 -6.91 6.58
C ALA A 86 1.44 -5.87 7.14
N TRP A 87 0.19 -6.25 7.45
CA TRP A 87 -0.80 -5.38 8.08
C TRP A 87 -1.10 -5.78 9.53
N ALA A 88 -1.05 -7.08 9.84
CA ALA A 88 -1.38 -7.61 11.17
C ALA A 88 -0.48 -7.06 12.29
N GLY A 89 0.83 -6.90 12.03
CA GLY A 89 1.80 -6.49 13.05
C GLY A 89 1.59 -5.08 13.64
N GLY A 90 0.80 -4.23 12.98
CA GLY A 90 0.43 -2.89 13.47
C GLY A 90 -1.07 -2.66 13.51
N ALA A 91 -1.88 -3.71 13.38
CA ALA A 91 -3.33 -3.61 13.37
C ALA A 91 -3.89 -3.45 14.79
N SER A 92 -4.96 -2.69 14.92
CA SER A 92 -5.77 -2.67 16.16
C SER A 92 -7.23 -2.87 15.81
N VAL A 93 -7.89 -3.78 16.51
CA VAL A 93 -9.33 -4.04 16.39
C VAL A 93 -9.98 -3.71 17.72
N ASN A 94 -11.01 -2.87 17.70
CA ASN A 94 -11.78 -2.52 18.88
C ASN A 94 -13.26 -2.71 18.61
N CYS A 95 -13.95 -3.50 19.42
CA CYS A 95 -15.38 -3.65 19.34
C CYS A 95 -16.06 -3.02 20.55
N ALA A 96 -17.24 -2.47 20.30
CA ALA A 96 -18.09 -1.94 21.35
C ALA A 96 -19.52 -2.45 21.16
N THR A 97 -20.25 -2.54 22.26
CA THR A 97 -21.69 -2.74 22.23
C THR A 97 -22.34 -1.55 22.92
N ALA A 98 -23.22 -0.85 22.22
CA ALA A 98 -23.93 0.30 22.76
C ALA A 98 -25.26 0.51 22.03
N GLY A 99 -26.31 0.83 22.79
CA GLY A 99 -27.61 1.22 22.23
C GLY A 99 -28.29 0.16 21.35
N GLY A 100 -28.06 -1.13 21.61
CA GLY A 100 -28.59 -2.24 20.80
C GLY A 100 -27.82 -2.48 19.50
N PHE A 101 -26.59 -1.98 19.40
CA PHE A 101 -25.69 -2.23 18.27
C PHE A 101 -24.35 -2.78 18.74
N VAL A 102 -23.79 -3.66 17.93
CA VAL A 102 -22.39 -4.09 17.98
C VAL A 102 -21.63 -3.35 16.90
N THR A 103 -20.55 -2.66 17.25
CA THR A 103 -19.68 -1.94 16.33
C THR A 103 -18.26 -2.47 16.38
N ALA A 104 -17.54 -2.38 15.26
CA ALA A 104 -16.11 -2.67 15.18
C ALA A 104 -15.36 -1.54 14.48
N ASP A 105 -14.25 -1.13 15.10
CA ASP A 105 -13.28 -0.20 14.56
C ASP A 105 -11.96 -0.95 14.32
N VAL A 106 -11.57 -1.07 13.06
CA VAL A 106 -10.29 -1.67 12.65
C VAL A 106 -9.35 -0.59 12.15
N LYS A 107 -8.13 -0.54 12.69
CA LYS A 107 -7.07 0.36 12.24
C LYS A 107 -5.93 -0.44 11.67
N LEU A 108 -5.52 -0.12 10.45
CA LEU A 108 -4.41 -0.75 9.75
C LEU A 108 -3.37 0.30 9.35
N ASN A 109 -2.09 -0.08 9.37
CA ASN A 109 -1.02 0.75 8.85
C ASN A 109 -0.71 0.35 7.41
N VAL A 110 -0.48 1.34 6.54
CA VAL A 110 -0.14 1.10 5.13
C VAL A 110 1.35 0.71 5.05
N PRO A 111 1.70 -0.47 4.52
CA PRO A 111 3.10 -0.88 4.36
C PRO A 111 3.78 -0.08 3.23
N ILE A 112 5.09 0.11 3.34
CA ILE A 112 5.89 0.84 2.33
C ILE A 112 6.67 -0.15 1.46
N LEU A 113 6.86 0.20 0.18
CA LEU A 113 7.53 -0.68 -0.79
C LEU A 113 9.04 -0.81 -0.58
N PHE A 114 9.67 0.18 0.07
CA PHE A 114 11.11 0.19 0.38
C PHE A 114 11.33 0.31 1.89
N PRO A 115 11.67 -0.79 2.59
CA PRO A 115 12.02 -0.72 4.01
C PRO A 115 13.39 -0.02 4.15
N GLY A 116 13.39 1.27 4.51
CA GLY A 116 14.64 2.01 4.70
C GLY A 116 14.56 3.52 4.92
N THR A 117 13.45 4.20 4.59
CA THR A 117 13.36 5.67 4.68
C THR A 117 12.05 6.16 5.29
N VAL A 118 11.78 5.82 6.56
CA VAL A 118 10.62 6.30 7.36
C VAL A 118 9.35 5.46 7.15
N SER A 119 8.71 5.01 8.24
CA SER A 119 7.35 4.47 8.24
C SER A 119 6.34 5.57 7.89
N PHE A 120 5.52 5.39 6.85
CA PHE A 120 4.49 6.37 6.49
C PHE A 120 3.43 6.36 7.62
N PRO A 121 3.18 7.49 8.31
CA PRO A 121 2.33 7.54 9.49
C PRO A 121 0.84 7.56 9.14
N PHE A 122 0.44 6.87 8.06
CA PHE A 122 -0.95 6.84 7.60
C PHE A 122 -1.62 5.57 8.10
N THR A 123 -2.40 5.75 9.16
CA THR A 123 -3.31 4.73 9.68
C THR A 123 -4.66 4.88 8.98
N VAL A 124 -5.09 3.80 8.34
CA VAL A 124 -6.41 3.69 7.71
C VAL A 124 -7.39 3.06 8.70
N ARG A 125 -8.63 3.54 8.72
CA ARG A 125 -9.68 3.05 9.62
C ARG A 125 -10.84 2.47 8.83
N GLY A 126 -11.26 1.27 9.20
CA GLY A 126 -12.53 0.66 8.81
C GLY A 126 -13.48 0.67 10.00
N HIS A 127 -14.75 0.97 9.74
CA HIS A 127 -15.80 0.98 10.76
C HIS A 127 -17.01 0.22 10.24
N ALA A 128 -17.57 -0.67 11.05
CA ALA A 128 -18.79 -1.40 10.76
C ALA A 128 -19.68 -1.48 11.99
N GLY A 129 -20.99 -1.67 11.78
CA GLY A 129 -21.95 -1.83 12.86
C GLY A 129 -23.15 -2.68 12.45
N ALA A 130 -23.65 -3.49 13.37
CA ALA A 130 -24.82 -4.33 13.20
C ALA A 130 -25.70 -4.29 14.45
N VAL A 131 -27.00 -4.54 14.27
CA VAL A 131 -27.97 -4.60 15.37
C VAL A 131 -27.64 -5.83 16.24
N GLU A 132 -27.77 -5.67 17.55
CA GLU A 132 -27.70 -6.77 18.51
C GLU A 132 -29.00 -7.58 18.40
N GLU A 133 -28.89 -8.81 17.90
CA GLU A 133 -30.01 -9.75 17.94
C GLU A 133 -30.18 -10.26 19.39
N GLU A 134 -31.38 -10.11 19.95
CA GLU A 134 -31.74 -10.73 21.23
C GLU A 134 -31.70 -12.25 21.04
N VAL A 135 -30.77 -12.89 21.75
CA VAL A 135 -30.72 -14.35 21.82
C VAL A 135 -31.75 -14.76 22.86
N ASP A 136 -32.98 -15.05 22.41
CA ASP A 136 -34.04 -15.70 23.20
C ASP A 136 -33.63 -17.08 23.73
#